data_AF-A0A931USS2-F1
#
_entry.id   AF-A0A931USS2-F1
#
_cell.length_a   1.000
_cell.length_b   1.000
_cell.length_c   1.000
_cell.angle_alpha   90.00
_cell.angle_beta   90.00
_cell.angle_gamma   90.00
#
_symmetry.space_group_name_H-M   'P 1'
#
loop_
_entity.id
_entity.type
_entity.pdbx_description
1 polymer ?
#
loop_
_entity_poly.entity_id
_entity_poly.type
_entity_poly.pdbx_seq_one_letter_code
_entity_poly.pdbx_strand_id
1 'polypeptide(L)'
;MGARGETDQGPTDAQLAVLQALWTGVVNDWDDEDRHTRFLDHAREIGALPEAARRYGALRDDPERGELARKRLQAIALLATNELYATRTSRPSRRTPGWLVAVAVAVCVALLGWAALAFGVASR
;
A
#
# COMPACT_ATOMS: atom_id res chain seq x y z
N MET A 1 -3.71 21.38 -15.86
CA MET A 1 -4.98 20.69 -15.53
C MET A 1 -4.85 19.27 -16.07
N GLY A 2 -4.14 18.40 -15.34
CA GLY A 2 -3.62 17.13 -15.84
C GLY A 2 -4.29 15.93 -15.18
N ALA A 3 -4.68 14.97 -16.01
CA ALA A 3 -5.24 13.65 -15.76
C ALA A 3 -5.00 13.07 -14.34
N ARG A 4 -6.06 12.97 -13.54
CA ARG A 4 -6.03 12.37 -12.21
C ARG A 4 -7.16 11.34 -12.00
N GLY A 5 -7.51 10.59 -13.07
CA GLY A 5 -8.72 9.76 -13.09
C GLY A 5 -8.55 8.28 -13.46
N GLU A 6 -7.35 7.77 -13.76
CA GLU A 6 -7.26 6.48 -14.49
C GLU A 6 -6.72 5.27 -13.71
N THR A 7 -6.45 5.38 -12.40
CA THR A 7 -5.87 4.25 -11.62
C THR A 7 -6.71 3.76 -10.45
N ASP A 8 -7.99 4.10 -10.38
CA ASP A 8 -8.92 3.60 -9.34
C ASP A 8 -10.03 2.74 -9.97
N GLN A 9 -9.67 1.92 -10.97
CA GLN A 9 -10.57 0.88 -11.46
C GLN A 9 -10.42 -0.31 -10.53
N GLY A 10 -11.43 -0.53 -9.69
CA GLY A 10 -11.55 -1.72 -8.87
C GLY A 10 -11.56 -3.01 -9.70
N PRO A 11 -11.60 -4.18 -9.05
CA PRO A 11 -11.53 -5.47 -9.75
C PRO A 11 -12.64 -5.59 -10.81
N THR A 12 -12.25 -6.07 -11.98
CA THR A 12 -13.15 -6.32 -13.12
C THR A 12 -14.12 -7.46 -12.81
N ASP A 13 -15.25 -7.49 -13.52
CA ASP A 13 -16.25 -8.57 -13.38
C ASP A 13 -15.64 -9.96 -13.63
N ALA A 14 -14.72 -10.07 -14.60
CA ALA A 14 -14.01 -11.31 -14.89
C ALA A 14 -13.13 -11.77 -13.71
N GLN A 15 -12.42 -10.84 -13.07
CA GLN A 15 -11.60 -11.14 -11.89
C GLN A 15 -12.46 -11.56 -10.69
N LEU A 16 -13.63 -10.93 -10.51
CA LEU A 16 -14.60 -11.29 -9.47
C LEU A 16 -15.23 -12.66 -9.73
N ALA A 17 -15.49 -13.02 -11.00
CA ALA A 17 -15.97 -14.34 -11.37
C ALA A 17 -14.94 -15.44 -11.04
N VAL A 18 -13.65 -15.21 -11.32
CA VAL A 18 -12.57 -16.13 -10.92
C VAL A 18 -12.48 -16.24 -9.39
N LEU A 19 -12.56 -15.12 -8.67
CA LEU A 19 -12.57 -15.11 -7.21
C LEU A 19 -13.73 -15.95 -6.65
N GLN A 20 -14.93 -15.81 -7.24
CA GLN A 20 -16.10 -16.59 -6.85
C GLN A 20 -15.90 -18.09 -7.11
N ALA A 21 -15.32 -18.47 -8.25
CA ALA A 21 -15.03 -19.87 -8.56
C ALA A 21 -14.04 -20.50 -7.57
N LEU A 22 -12.97 -19.75 -7.19
CA LEU A 22 -12.02 -20.17 -6.16
C LEU A 22 -12.70 -20.34 -4.80
N TRP A 23 -13.60 -19.42 -4.43
CA TRP A 23 -14.37 -19.51 -3.21
C TRP A 23 -15.28 -20.75 -3.19
N THR A 24 -15.98 -21.04 -4.29
CA THR A 24 -16.76 -22.27 -4.42
C THR A 24 -15.89 -23.50 -4.20
N GLY A 25 -14.67 -23.50 -4.74
CA GLY A 25 -13.68 -24.54 -4.47
C GLY A 25 -13.36 -24.72 -2.98
N VAL A 26 -13.12 -23.61 -2.26
CA VAL A 26 -12.87 -23.61 -0.81
C VAL A 26 -14.07 -24.16 -0.03
N VAL A 27 -15.29 -23.77 -0.39
CA VAL A 27 -16.50 -24.21 0.34
C VAL A 27 -16.78 -25.70 0.14
N ASN A 28 -16.47 -26.22 -1.04
CA ASN A 28 -16.64 -27.63 -1.38
C ASN A 28 -15.61 -28.53 -0.70
N ASP A 29 -14.44 -27.99 -0.38
CA ASP A 29 -13.31 -28.72 0.18
C ASP A 29 -12.60 -27.84 1.20
N TRP A 30 -13.22 -27.74 2.38
CA TRP A 30 -12.90 -26.75 3.42
C TRP A 30 -11.61 -27.06 4.17
N ASP A 31 -11.18 -28.32 4.20
CA ASP A 31 -9.96 -28.71 4.91
C ASP A 31 -8.71 -28.62 4.02
N ASP A 32 -8.87 -28.31 2.73
CA ASP A 32 -7.79 -28.14 1.76
C ASP A 32 -7.15 -26.75 1.88
N GLU A 33 -6.00 -26.70 2.57
CA GLU A 33 -5.21 -25.49 2.77
C GLU A 33 -4.72 -24.83 1.46
N ASP A 34 -4.44 -25.62 0.42
CA ASP A 34 -3.98 -25.08 -0.86
C ASP A 34 -5.08 -24.25 -1.52
N ARG A 35 -6.34 -24.67 -1.39
CA ARG A 35 -7.50 -23.89 -1.91
C ARG A 35 -7.65 -22.57 -1.18
N HIS A 36 -7.54 -22.58 0.14
CA HIS A 36 -7.57 -21.35 0.93
C HIS A 36 -6.46 -20.39 0.50
N THR A 37 -5.24 -20.91 0.31
CA THR A 37 -4.08 -20.12 -0.12
C THR A 37 -4.31 -19.50 -1.49
N ARG A 38 -4.70 -20.30 -2.49
CA ARG A 38 -4.99 -19.80 -3.86
C ARG A 38 -6.09 -18.75 -3.87
N PHE A 39 -7.15 -18.94 -3.09
CA PHE A 39 -8.22 -17.95 -2.97
C PHE A 39 -7.72 -16.63 -2.39
N LEU A 40 -6.93 -16.68 -1.31
CA LEU A 40 -6.39 -15.49 -0.65
C LEU A 40 -5.35 -14.77 -1.52
N ASP A 41 -4.50 -15.51 -2.23
CA ASP A 41 -3.52 -14.95 -3.15
C ASP A 41 -4.21 -14.20 -4.30
N HIS A 42 -5.21 -14.82 -4.94
CA HIS A 42 -5.99 -14.16 -5.99
C HIS A 42 -6.72 -12.93 -5.46
N ALA A 43 -7.33 -13.03 -4.27
CA ALA A 43 -7.99 -11.89 -3.63
C ALA A 43 -7.03 -10.72 -3.37
N ARG A 44 -5.79 -11.01 -2.96
CA ARG A 44 -4.73 -10.02 -2.75
C ARG A 44 -4.30 -9.37 -4.06
N GLU A 45 -4.05 -10.17 -5.10
CA GLU A 45 -3.60 -9.69 -6.41
C GLU A 45 -4.58 -8.70 -7.06
N ILE A 46 -5.88 -8.90 -6.87
CA ILE A 46 -6.92 -8.03 -7.44
C ILE A 46 -7.43 -6.96 -6.47
N GLY A 47 -6.84 -6.84 -5.27
CA GLY A 47 -7.27 -5.88 -4.25
C GLY A 47 -8.63 -6.17 -3.60
N ALA A 48 -9.12 -7.41 -3.67
CA ALA A 48 -10.41 -7.87 -3.15
C ALA A 48 -10.31 -8.55 -1.76
N LEU A 49 -9.27 -8.25 -0.97
CA LEU A 49 -9.15 -8.72 0.42
C LEU A 49 -10.36 -8.39 1.31
N PRO A 50 -11.03 -7.22 1.20
CA PRO A 50 -12.25 -6.94 1.96
C PRO A 50 -13.37 -7.95 1.69
N GLU A 51 -13.50 -8.40 0.43
CA GLU A 51 -14.51 -9.38 0.06
C GLU A 51 -14.17 -10.77 0.61
N ALA A 52 -12.89 -11.16 0.59
CA ALA A 52 -12.42 -12.38 1.26
C ALA A 52 -12.73 -12.35 2.76
N ALA A 53 -12.48 -11.22 3.43
CA ALA A 53 -12.78 -11.04 4.85
C ALA A 53 -14.28 -11.16 5.14
N ARG A 54 -15.15 -10.59 4.29
CA ARG A 54 -16.61 -10.75 4.43
C ARG A 54 -17.04 -12.21 4.40
N ARG A 55 -16.52 -12.98 3.44
CA ARG A 55 -16.88 -14.40 3.26
C ARG A 55 -16.47 -15.26 4.46
N TYR A 56 -15.23 -15.13 4.94
CA TYR A 56 -14.81 -15.82 6.17
C TYR A 56 -15.51 -15.28 7.42
N GLY A 57 -15.80 -13.98 7.46
CA GLY A 57 -16.53 -13.34 8.55
C GLY A 57 -17.92 -13.93 8.75
N ALA A 58 -18.63 -14.24 7.66
CA ALA A 58 -19.93 -14.90 7.70
C ALA A 58 -19.89 -16.31 8.31
N LEU A 59 -18.73 -16.97 8.28
CA LEU A 59 -18.51 -18.33 8.80
C LEU A 59 -17.81 -18.35 10.17
N ARG A 60 -17.47 -17.19 10.73
CA ARG A 60 -16.65 -17.09 11.95
C ARG A 60 -17.24 -17.83 13.17
N ASP A 61 -18.56 -17.78 13.25
CA ASP A 61 -19.35 -18.30 14.38
C ASP A 61 -19.96 -19.68 14.07
N ASP A 62 -19.60 -20.28 12.93
CA ASP A 62 -19.98 -21.64 12.54
C ASP A 62 -19.25 -22.67 13.44
N PRO A 63 -19.96 -23.69 13.99
CA PRO A 63 -19.36 -24.65 14.91
C PRO A 63 -18.33 -25.59 14.25
N GLU A 64 -18.45 -25.87 12.96
CA GLU A 64 -17.55 -26.77 12.24
C GLU A 64 -16.44 -25.99 11.54
N ARG A 65 -16.77 -24.82 10.97
CA ARG A 65 -15.88 -24.05 10.10
C ARG A 65 -15.26 -22.82 10.76
N GLY A 66 -15.78 -22.41 11.91
CA GLY A 66 -15.46 -21.13 12.55
C GLY A 66 -14.02 -20.99 13.02
N GLU A 67 -13.41 -22.05 13.54
CA GLU A 67 -12.00 -22.02 13.98
C GLU A 67 -11.06 -21.72 12.80
N LEU A 68 -11.24 -22.41 11.67
CA LEU A 68 -10.44 -22.16 10.48
C LEU A 68 -10.73 -20.78 9.89
N ALA A 69 -12.00 -20.38 9.82
CA ALA A 69 -12.39 -19.05 9.36
C ALA A 69 -11.73 -17.93 10.19
N ARG A 70 -11.68 -18.05 11.52
CA ARG A 70 -10.98 -17.10 12.41
C ARG A 70 -9.49 -17.03 12.11
N LYS A 71 -8.82 -18.17 11.91
CA LYS A 71 -7.40 -18.19 11.52
C LYS A 71 -7.17 -17.47 10.20
N ARG A 72 -8.02 -17.70 9.19
CA ARG A 72 -7.91 -17.02 7.88
C ARG A 72 -8.22 -15.53 7.99
N LEU A 73 -9.16 -15.11 8.83
CA LEU A 73 -9.39 -13.69 9.12
C LEU A 73 -8.16 -13.00 9.73
N GLN A 74 -7.47 -13.66 10.65
CA GLN A 74 -6.21 -13.14 11.21
C GLN A 74 -5.12 -13.01 10.14
N ALA A 75 -5.00 -14.00 9.25
CA ALA A 75 -4.07 -13.94 8.12
C ALA A 75 -4.38 -12.77 7.17
N ILE A 76 -5.65 -12.55 6.85
CA ILE A 76 -6.08 -11.40 6.02
C ILE A 76 -5.72 -10.07 6.70
N ALA A 77 -5.96 -9.94 8.01
CA ALA A 77 -5.63 -8.73 8.77
C ALA A 77 -4.12 -8.46 8.76
N LEU A 78 -3.29 -9.50 8.88
CA LEU A 78 -1.84 -9.38 8.80
C LEU A 78 -1.40 -8.93 7.40
N LEU A 79 -1.96 -9.52 6.33
CA LEU A 79 -1.68 -9.14 4.95
C LEU A 79 -2.02 -7.68 4.68
N ALA A 80 -3.23 -7.25 5.04
CA ALA A 80 -3.68 -5.86 4.88
C ALA A 80 -2.79 -4.88 5.67
N THR A 81 -2.38 -5.27 6.88
CA THR A 81 -1.45 -4.47 7.69
C THR A 81 -0.08 -4.35 7.01
N ASN A 82 0.44 -5.43 6.46
CA ASN A 82 1.71 -5.42 5.73
C ASN A 82 1.62 -4.51 4.49
N GLU A 83 0.53 -4.54 3.72
CA GLU A 83 0.30 -3.63 2.59
C GLU A 83 0.25 -2.14 3.03
N LEU A 84 -0.40 -1.87 4.16
CA LEU A 84 -0.43 -0.52 4.74
C LEU A 84 0.98 -0.03 5.15
N TYR A 85 1.82 -0.91 5.66
CA TYR A 85 3.21 -0.55 5.98
C TYR A 85 4.08 -0.44 4.72
N ALA A 86 3.91 -1.31 3.73
CA ALA A 86 4.62 -1.24 2.45
C ALA A 86 4.36 0.07 1.72
N THR A 87 3.12 0.57 1.75
CA THR A 87 2.75 1.88 1.19
C THR A 87 3.37 3.05 1.98
N ARG A 88 3.54 2.94 3.31
CA ARG A 88 4.23 3.97 4.12
C ARG A 88 5.73 4.07 3.85
N THR A 89 6.39 2.98 3.44
CA THR A 89 7.86 2.97 3.21
C THR A 89 8.27 3.60 1.89
N SER A 90 7.32 3.94 1.02
CA SER A 90 7.57 4.76 -0.17
C SER A 90 7.72 6.25 0.18
N ARG A 91 8.66 6.60 1.08
CA ARG A 91 9.21 7.96 1.05
C ARG A 91 9.95 8.06 -0.28
N PRO A 92 9.57 8.97 -1.21
CA PRO A 92 10.42 9.19 -2.35
C PRO A 92 11.78 9.57 -1.78
N SER A 93 12.78 8.75 -2.06
CA SER A 93 14.18 9.17 -2.05
C SER A 93 14.30 10.25 -3.12
N ARG A 94 13.75 11.43 -2.84
CA ARG A 94 14.20 12.66 -3.47
C ARG A 94 15.60 12.84 -2.91
N ARG A 95 16.57 12.13 -3.51
CA ARG A 95 17.95 12.62 -3.54
C ARG A 95 17.82 14.06 -4.01
N THR A 96 17.94 15.01 -3.10
CA THR A 96 17.98 16.42 -3.44
C THR A 96 19.07 16.55 -4.49
N PRO A 97 18.75 16.92 -5.75
CA PRO A 97 19.74 16.92 -6.80
C PRO A 97 20.83 17.92 -6.41
N GLY A 98 22.11 17.51 -6.50
CA GLY A 98 23.23 18.26 -5.92
C GLY A 98 23.33 19.72 -6.37
N TRP A 99 22.77 20.06 -7.52
CA TRP A 99 22.67 21.44 -7.99
C TRP A 99 21.80 22.34 -7.10
N LEU A 100 20.73 21.82 -6.48
CA LEU A 100 19.91 22.61 -5.54
C LEU A 100 20.69 22.94 -4.26
N VAL A 101 21.52 22.02 -3.78
CA VAL A 101 22.43 22.27 -2.65
C VAL A 101 23.48 23.30 -3.05
N ALA A 102 24.05 23.20 -4.25
CA ALA A 102 24.99 24.18 -4.77
C ALA A 102 24.37 25.59 -4.89
N VAL A 103 23.13 25.70 -5.37
CA VAL A 103 22.39 26.96 -5.43
C VAL A 103 22.16 27.54 -4.03
N ALA A 104 21.74 26.72 -3.07
CA ALA A 104 21.53 27.16 -1.69
C ALA A 104 22.83 27.70 -1.06
N VAL A 105 23.96 27.00 -1.28
CA VAL A 105 25.27 27.45 -0.79
C VAL A 105 25.70 28.74 -1.49
N ALA A 106 25.52 28.86 -2.80
CA ALA A 106 25.87 30.06 -3.55
C ALA A 106 25.08 31.29 -3.06
N VAL A 107 23.79 31.14 -2.77
CA VAL A 107 22.95 32.21 -2.20
C VAL A 107 23.46 32.61 -0.82
N CYS A 108 23.77 31.66 0.06
CA CYS A 108 24.34 31.97 1.38
C CYS A 108 25.65 32.74 1.28
N VAL A 109 26.58 32.33 0.41
CA VAL A 109 27.87 33.01 0.23
C VAL A 109 27.67 34.42 -0.35
N ALA A 110 26.77 34.57 -1.32
CA ALA A 110 26.44 35.88 -1.89
C ALA A 110 25.87 36.84 -0.83
N LEU A 111 24.96 36.36 0.02
CA LEU A 111 24.39 37.16 1.11
C LEU A 111 25.44 37.56 2.16
N LEU A 112 26.31 36.62 2.55
CA LEU A 112 27.40 36.90 3.50
C LEU A 112 28.44 37.86 2.92
N GLY A 113 28.82 37.68 1.66
CA GLY A 113 29.74 38.57 0.96
C GLY A 113 29.17 39.98 0.80
N TRP A 114 27.88 40.08 0.44
CA TRP A 114 27.19 41.37 0.36
C TRP A 114 27.11 42.07 1.72
N ALA A 115 26.73 41.34 2.77
CA ALA A 115 26.68 41.88 4.12
C ALA A 115 28.06 42.36 4.60
N ALA A 116 29.13 41.60 4.34
CA ALA A 116 30.50 41.99 4.70
C ALA A 116 30.95 43.25 3.95
N LEU A 117 30.59 43.39 2.67
CA LEU A 117 30.87 44.61 1.90
C LEU A 117 30.07 45.81 2.41
N ALA A 118 28.78 45.63 2.70
CA ALA A 118 27.93 46.68 3.24
C ALA A 118 28.42 47.16 4.62
N PHE A 119 28.76 46.23 5.52
CA PHE A 119 29.31 46.56 6.83
C PHE A 119 30.74 47.12 6.76
N GLY A 120 31.58 46.64 5.83
CA GLY A 120 32.94 47.15 5.63
C GLY A 120 32.96 48.56 5.02
N VAL A 121 31.96 48.91 4.20
CA VAL A 121 31.74 50.26 3.68
C VAL A 121 31.12 51.17 4.74
N ALA A 122 30.23 50.66 5.60
CA ALA A 122 29.58 51.46 6.65
C ALA A 122 30.47 51.71 7.88
N SER A 123 31.59 51.00 8.04
CA SER A 123 32.53 51.13 9.16
C SER A 123 33.79 51.95 8.84
N ARG A 124 33.87 52.55 7.64
CA ARG A 124 34.87 53.54 7.26
C ARG A 124 34.27 54.93 7.22
#